data_AF-A0A831TUJ1-F1
#
_entry.id   AF-A0A831TUJ1-F1
#
_cell.length_a   1.000
_cell.length_b   1.000
_cell.length_c   1.000
_cell.angle_alpha   90.00
_cell.angle_beta   90.00
_cell.angle_gamma   90.00
#
_symmetry.space_group_name_H-M   'P 1'
#
loop_
_entity.id
_entity.type
_entity.pdbx_description
1 polymer ?
#
loop_
_entity_poly.entity_id
_entity_poly.type
_entity_poly.pdbx_seq_one_letter_code
_entity_poly.pdbx_strand_id
1 'polypeptide(L)'
;MKLISDGAMAKSLLDQKYPGEWGIIEGKLYKGEALINHNNDIVDVIGKLTQDKVIIFSGASSIAASAESEGRRSIGEDLDPEIQVSVFIRMGGD
;
A
#
# COMPACT_ATOMS: atom_id res chain seq x y z
N MET A 1 -11.17 -5.55 -16.70
CA MET A 1 -9.80 -5.84 -16.23
C MET A 1 -9.11 -4.52 -15.92
N LYS A 2 -9.32 -3.98 -14.70
CA LYS A 2 -8.84 -2.66 -14.25
C LYS A 2 -7.85 -2.82 -13.09
N LEU A 3 -8.18 -3.71 -12.14
CA LEU A 3 -7.37 -4.11 -10.99
C LEU A 3 -5.90 -4.52 -11.29
N ILE A 4 -5.64 -5.27 -12.37
CA ILE A 4 -4.27 -5.71 -12.71
C ILE A 4 -3.43 -4.53 -13.23
N SER A 5 -4.06 -3.60 -13.95
CA SER A 5 -3.43 -2.37 -14.47
C SER A 5 -3.05 -1.43 -13.33
N ASP A 6 -3.98 -1.24 -12.40
CA ASP A 6 -3.86 -0.19 -11.37
C ASP A 6 -2.88 -0.60 -10.27
N GLY A 7 -2.87 -1.90 -9.89
CA GLY A 7 -1.88 -2.45 -8.96
C GLY A 7 -0.45 -2.45 -9.51
N ALA A 8 -0.27 -2.75 -10.80
CA ALA A 8 1.05 -2.71 -11.46
C ALA A 8 1.60 -1.27 -11.56
N MET A 9 0.72 -0.29 -11.80
CA MET A 9 1.08 1.12 -11.79
C MET A 9 1.50 1.58 -10.38
N ALA A 10 0.72 1.23 -9.35
CA ALA A 10 1.04 1.56 -7.96
C ALA A 10 2.39 0.97 -7.53
N LYS A 11 2.66 -0.30 -7.89
CA LYS A 11 3.95 -0.95 -7.66
C LYS A 11 5.10 -0.24 -8.39
N SER A 12 4.89 0.16 -9.65
CA SER A 12 5.91 0.88 -10.43
C SER A 12 6.23 2.26 -9.83
N LEU A 13 5.22 2.97 -9.32
CA LEU A 13 5.41 4.25 -8.63
C LEU A 13 6.18 4.08 -7.32
N LEU A 14 5.88 3.02 -6.55
CA LEU A 14 6.65 2.66 -5.36
C LEU A 14 8.10 2.31 -5.69
N ASP A 15 8.34 1.54 -6.74
CA ASP A 15 9.69 1.16 -7.19
C ASP A 15 10.49 2.38 -7.69
N GLN A 16 9.82 3.35 -8.33
CA GLN A 16 10.45 4.60 -8.77
C GLN A 16 10.79 5.54 -7.59
N LYS A 17 9.90 5.64 -6.59
CA LYS A 17 10.10 6.53 -5.44
C LYS A 17 11.07 5.95 -4.41
N TYR A 18 11.03 4.65 -4.20
CA TYR A 18 11.83 3.94 -3.20
C TYR A 18 12.66 2.84 -3.89
N PRO A 19 13.93 3.15 -4.24
CA PRO A 19 14.82 2.15 -4.81
C PRO A 19 15.24 1.11 -3.76
N GLY A 20 15.63 -0.08 -4.22
CA GLY A 20 16.04 -1.20 -3.36
C GLY A 20 14.98 -2.29 -3.24
N GLU A 21 15.31 -3.38 -2.56
CA GLU A 21 14.42 -4.54 -2.43
C GLU A 21 13.39 -4.37 -1.31
N TRP A 22 12.29 -5.11 -1.38
CA TRP A 22 11.36 -5.21 -0.26
C TRP A 22 11.97 -6.06 0.85
N GLY A 23 11.82 -5.66 2.11
CA GLY A 23 12.34 -6.40 3.26
C GLY A 23 11.57 -6.14 4.54
N ILE A 24 11.55 -7.11 5.44
CA ILE A 24 11.02 -6.94 6.79
C ILE A 24 12.19 -6.91 7.77
N ILE A 25 12.31 -5.82 8.54
CA ILE A 25 13.33 -5.64 9.56
C ILE A 25 12.60 -5.33 10.87
N GLU A 26 12.80 -6.17 11.89
CA GLU A 26 12.15 -6.04 13.20
C GLU A 26 10.61 -5.85 13.12
N GLY A 27 9.96 -6.59 12.22
CA GLY A 27 8.50 -6.54 12.04
C GLY A 27 7.97 -5.33 11.26
N LYS A 28 8.85 -4.48 10.72
CA LYS A 28 8.47 -3.34 9.88
C LYS A 28 8.85 -3.58 8.43
N LEU A 29 8.02 -3.12 7.51
CA LEU A 29 8.24 -3.23 6.07
C LEU A 29 9.10 -2.07 5.57
N TYR A 30 10.13 -2.43 4.82
CA TYR A 30 11.04 -1.52 4.16
C TYR A 30 11.06 -1.77 2.65
N LYS A 31 11.35 -0.70 1.91
CA LYS A 31 11.73 -0.75 0.50
C LYS A 31 13.08 -0.07 0.34
N GLY A 32 14.12 -0.87 0.13
CA GLY A 32 15.51 -0.43 0.33
C GLY A 32 15.69 0.04 1.78
N GLU A 33 16.10 1.29 1.95
CA GLU A 33 16.27 1.93 3.27
C GLU A 33 15.00 2.65 3.77
N ALA A 34 13.97 2.76 2.94
CA ALA A 34 12.77 3.52 3.27
C ALA A 34 11.79 2.68 4.12
N LEU A 35 11.45 3.18 5.31
CA LEU A 35 10.37 2.62 6.12
C LEU A 35 9.01 2.94 5.48
N ILE A 36 8.21 1.90 5.27
CA ILE A 36 6.89 2.02 4.61
C ILE A 36 5.75 2.09 5.61
N ASN A 37 5.91 1.51 6.81
CA ASN A 37 4.91 1.62 7.87
C ASN A 37 4.58 3.09 8.16
N HIS A 38 3.29 3.42 8.15
CA HIS A 38 2.71 4.74 8.33
C HIS A 38 3.18 5.81 7.33
N ASN A 39 3.88 5.41 6.26
CA ASN A 39 4.30 6.31 5.19
C ASN A 39 3.14 6.54 4.22
N ASN A 40 2.25 7.46 4.60
CA ASN A 40 1.00 7.70 3.87
C ASN A 40 1.19 8.56 2.61
N ASP A 41 2.31 9.28 2.48
CA ASP A 41 2.52 10.24 1.38
C ASP A 41 2.46 9.58 0.00
N ILE A 42 3.00 8.37 -0.13
CA ILE A 42 2.99 7.66 -1.42
C ILE A 42 1.62 7.08 -1.76
N VAL A 43 0.91 6.53 -0.78
CA VAL A 43 -0.44 5.98 -0.99
C VAL A 43 -1.45 7.11 -1.23
N ASP A 44 -1.27 8.29 -0.62
CA ASP A 44 -2.05 9.49 -0.90
C ASP A 44 -1.84 9.99 -2.34
N VAL A 45 -0.59 9.97 -2.85
CA VAL A 45 -0.30 10.34 -4.24
C VAL A 45 -0.94 9.35 -5.21
N ILE A 46 -0.76 8.04 -4.97
CA ILE A 46 -1.32 7.00 -5.83
C ILE A 46 -2.85 7.10 -5.83
N GLY A 47 -3.47 7.22 -4.65
CA GLY A 47 -4.94 7.30 -4.54
C GLY A 47 -5.53 8.54 -5.21
N LYS A 48 -4.83 9.68 -5.20
CA LYS A 48 -5.24 10.86 -5.97
C LYS A 48 -5.15 10.65 -7.48
N LEU A 49 -4.10 9.97 -7.95
CA LEU A 49 -3.87 9.72 -9.38
C LEU A 49 -4.89 8.72 -9.94
N THR A 50 -5.26 7.72 -9.15
CA THR A 50 -6.17 6.64 -9.57
C THR A 50 -7.62 6.91 -9.20
N GLN A 51 -7.86 7.90 -8.33
CA GLN A 51 -9.16 8.17 -7.69
C GLN A 51 -9.69 6.96 -6.89
N ASP A 52 -8.79 6.10 -6.40
CA ASP A 52 -9.12 4.89 -5.65
C ASP A 52 -8.50 4.92 -4.25
N LYS A 53 -9.09 4.18 -3.31
CA LYS A 53 -8.46 3.92 -2.01
C LYS A 53 -7.26 2.99 -2.19
N VAL A 54 -6.09 3.38 -1.67
CA VAL A 54 -4.85 2.60 -1.73
C VAL A 54 -4.48 2.16 -0.32
N ILE A 55 -4.29 0.86 -0.12
CA ILE A 55 -3.83 0.31 1.16
C ILE A 55 -2.65 -0.63 0.92
N ILE A 56 -1.58 -0.48 1.70
CA ILE A 56 -0.43 -1.39 1.72
C ILE A 56 -0.56 -2.28 2.94
N PHE A 57 -0.47 -3.59 2.70
CA PHE A 57 -0.46 -4.60 3.74
C PHE A 57 0.92 -5.25 3.89
N SER A 58 1.27 -5.61 5.13
CA SER A 58 2.39 -6.49 5.46
C SER A 58 1.82 -7.74 6.14
N GLY A 59 1.70 -8.83 5.40
CA GLY A 59 0.87 -9.96 5.84
C GLY A 59 -0.61 -9.56 5.86
N ALA A 60 -1.28 -9.81 6.99
CA ALA A 60 -2.70 -9.46 7.16
C ALA A 60 -2.93 -8.01 7.62
N SER A 61 -1.91 -7.32 8.15
CA SER A 61 -2.10 -6.01 8.77
C SER A 61 -1.85 -4.85 7.79
N SER A 62 -2.77 -3.89 7.77
CA SER A 62 -2.60 -2.63 7.01
C SER A 62 -1.56 -1.73 7.67
N ILE A 63 -0.51 -1.39 6.91
CA ILE A 63 0.61 -0.60 7.42
C ILE A 63 0.62 0.84 6.89
N ALA A 64 -0.04 1.11 5.76
CA ALA A 64 -0.22 2.46 5.21
C ALA A 64 -1.50 2.52 4.38
N ALA A 65 -2.23 3.62 4.45
CA ALA A 65 -3.47 3.80 3.70
C ALA A 65 -3.64 5.25 3.24
N SER A 66 -4.15 5.42 2.02
CA SER A 66 -4.51 6.73 1.50
C SER A 66 -5.68 7.33 2.29
N ALA A 67 -5.74 8.64 2.38
CA ALA A 67 -6.89 9.35 2.92
C ALA A 67 -8.15 9.09 2.08
N GLU A 68 -9.25 8.80 2.77
CA GLU A 68 -10.60 8.83 2.21
C GLU A 68 -11.02 10.27 1.91
N SER A 69 -12.08 10.46 1.12
CA SER A 69 -12.61 11.77 0.77
C SER A 69 -12.96 12.65 1.98
N GLU A 70 -13.17 12.07 3.17
CA GLU A 70 -13.42 12.79 4.43
C GLU A 70 -12.17 12.96 5.32
N GLY A 71 -10.97 12.65 4.82
CA GLY A 71 -9.71 12.73 5.58
C GLY A 71 -9.47 11.60 6.59
N ARG A 72 -10.37 10.59 6.65
CA ARG A 72 -10.19 9.36 7.42
C ARG A 72 -9.21 8.40 6.74
N ARG A 73 -8.57 7.50 7.49
CA ARG A 73 -7.65 6.47 6.97
C ARG A 73 -7.96 5.12 7.62
N SER A 74 -7.98 4.05 6.83
CA SER A 74 -8.05 2.66 7.34
C SER A 74 -6.65 2.11 7.59
N ILE A 75 -6.05 2.48 8.71
CA ILE A 75 -4.78 1.91 9.20
C ILE A 75 -5.08 1.04 10.41
N GLY A 76 -4.50 -0.16 10.48
CA GLY A 76 -4.72 -1.10 11.58
C GLY A 76 -5.95 -2.01 11.40
N GLU A 77 -6.58 -2.01 10.23
CA GLU A 77 -7.53 -3.05 9.84
C GLU A 77 -6.75 -4.30 9.39
N ASP A 78 -7.10 -5.45 9.97
CA ASP A 78 -6.57 -6.76 9.58
C ASP A 78 -7.46 -7.39 8.49
N LEU A 79 -6.83 -8.01 7.49
CA LEU A 79 -7.51 -8.87 6.51
C LEU A 79 -7.69 -10.28 7.08
N ASP A 80 -8.64 -11.04 6.51
CA ASP A 80 -8.82 -12.47 6.81
C ASP A 80 -7.48 -13.22 6.64
N PRO A 81 -7.08 -14.08 7.58
CA PRO A 81 -5.74 -14.69 7.64
C PRO A 81 -5.43 -15.66 6.48
N GLU A 82 -6.39 -15.96 5.59
CA GLU A 82 -6.14 -16.80 4.40
C GLU A 82 -5.30 -16.11 3.31
N ILE A 83 -5.03 -14.80 3.42
CA ILE A 83 -4.19 -14.08 2.46
C ILE A 83 -2.71 -14.35 2.74
N GLN A 84 -2.16 -15.31 1.97
CA GLN A 84 -0.73 -15.62 1.98
C GLN A 84 0.13 -14.42 1.53
N VAL A 85 1.23 -14.24 2.26
CA VAL A 85 2.21 -13.15 2.18
C VAL A 85 2.51 -12.71 0.75
N SER A 86 2.13 -11.48 0.43
CA SER A 86 2.51 -10.71 -0.75
C SER A 86 2.11 -9.26 -0.46
N VAL A 87 2.97 -8.28 -0.75
CA VAL A 87 2.58 -6.86 -0.67
C VAL A 87 1.34 -6.69 -1.57
N PHE A 88 0.18 -6.52 -0.94
CA PHE A 88 -1.09 -6.39 -1.63
C PHE A 88 -1.48 -4.93 -1.65
N ILE A 89 -1.71 -4.39 -2.85
CA ILE A 89 -2.27 -3.06 -3.03
C ILE A 89 -3.73 -3.24 -3.39
N ARG A 90 -4.62 -2.98 -2.42
CA ARG A 90 -6.06 -2.95 -2.69
C ARG A 90 -6.41 -1.60 -3.26
N MET A 91 -7.08 -1.62 -4.41
CA MET A 91 -7.69 -0.46 -5.07
C MET A 91 -9.20 -0.67 -5.03
N GLY A 92 -9.95 0.29 -4.49
CA GLY A 92 -11.41 0.19 -4.41
C GLY A 92 -12.09 1.47 -4.87
N GLY A 93 -12.99 1.31 -5.85
CA GLY A 93 -14.11 2.18 -6.16
C GLY A 93 -15.36 1.31 -6.26
N ASP A 94 -16.54 1.88 -5.97
CA ASP A 94 -17.85 1.22 -6.13
C ASP A 94 -17.99 0.46 -7.47
#